data_AF-A0A9Q0NRV1-F1
#
_entry.id   AF-A0A9Q0NRV1-F1
#
_cell.length_a   1.000
_cell.length_b   1.000
_cell.length_c   1.000
_cell.angle_alpha   90.00
_cell.angle_beta   90.00
_cell.angle_gamma   90.00
#
_symmetry.space_group_name_H-M   'P 1'
#
loop_
_entity.id
_entity.type
_entity.pdbx_description
1 polymer ?
#
loop_
_entity_poly.entity_id
_entity_poly.type
_entity_poly.pdbx_seq_one_letter_code
_entity_poly.pdbx_strand_id
1 'polypeptide(L)'
;MMKVLMVVLLLLLGGSLFVAEAKYMVYNTSQGIVKDKINVHLVAHTHDDVGWLKTVDQYYVGSNNSIQGACVQNVLDSLIPALLADRNRKFIYVEQAFFQRWWRDQSETMQHVVKQLVSSGQLEFINGGMCMHDEAVTHYIDMIDQTTLGHRFIKKDFGVTPRIGWQIDPFGHSAVQAYLLGAEIGFDSLFFGRIDYQDRAKRKNEKSLEVVWQGSKSFGSSAQIFAVVQDDINLFDYNVQERVDAFVTAAVSQANITRTNHIMWTMGTDFKYQYAHSWFRQMDKLIHYVNMDGRVNALYSTPSIYTDAKHATNEHWPVKTEDFFPYADHANGYWTGYYTSRPALKRYVRMMSGYYLAARQLEFYNGRSNSGPNTDSLADSLAIAQHHDAVTGTEKQHVANDYAKRLSIGYTEAEKLVASSLACLVESASHTGCQRSTTKFQQAKTHYLFSLISLQFNGLLLCPLLNISYCPASEVDLSQGRNLIVVVYNSLGWARDDVIQFPVLDENVTVHDSEKREILSQIIPIADAFTGLRNSHVNAYLGRTPAETPKVLACIYSFCSTFWFQHLFHLKCQKGRCSFE
;
A
#
# COMPACT_ATOMS: atom_id res chain seq x y z
N MET A 1 19.52 51.23 52.91
CA MET A 1 19.20 50.49 51.66
C MET A 1 18.19 49.37 51.88
N MET A 2 18.45 48.36 52.72
CA MET A 2 17.68 47.09 52.75
C MET A 2 16.14 47.21 52.87
N LYS A 3 15.60 48.16 53.65
CA LYS A 3 14.13 48.38 53.76
C LYS A 3 13.47 48.94 52.49
N VAL A 4 14.19 49.67 51.64
CA VAL A 4 13.63 50.25 50.40
C VAL A 4 13.47 49.18 49.32
N LEU A 5 14.47 48.29 49.21
CA LEU A 5 14.47 47.20 48.23
C LEU A 5 13.29 46.23 48.43
N MET A 6 12.94 45.96 49.69
CA MET A 6 11.81 45.09 50.06
C MET A 6 10.44 45.70 49.67
N VAL A 7 10.27 47.02 49.77
CA VAL A 7 9.03 47.70 49.36
C VAL A 7 8.88 47.72 47.83
N VAL A 8 9.99 47.93 47.09
CA VAL A 8 9.98 47.84 45.62
C VAL A 8 9.66 46.41 45.16
N LEU A 9 10.21 45.39 45.82
CA LEU A 9 9.91 43.99 45.49
C LEU A 9 8.44 43.62 45.76
N LEU A 10 7.85 44.13 46.86
CA LEU A 10 6.43 43.96 47.17
C LEU A 10 5.51 44.73 46.20
N LEU A 11 5.92 45.88 45.68
CA LEU A 11 5.17 46.60 44.64
C LEU A 11 5.24 45.90 43.28
N LEU A 12 6.35 45.23 42.96
CA LEU A 12 6.47 44.39 41.76
C LEU A 12 5.67 43.08 41.85
N LEU A 13 5.53 42.52 43.06
CA LEU A 13 4.64 41.37 43.33
C LEU A 13 3.15 41.77 43.50
N GLY A 14 2.89 43.04 43.85
CA GLY A 14 1.56 43.64 43.92
C GLY A 14 1.02 44.12 42.57
N GLY A 15 1.78 43.94 41.48
CA GLY A 15 1.30 44.13 40.12
C GLY A 15 0.17 43.14 39.85
N SER A 16 -1.07 43.64 39.88
CA SER A 16 -2.29 42.86 39.78
C SER A 16 -2.23 41.82 38.66
N LEU A 17 -2.28 40.54 39.03
CA LEU A 17 -2.61 39.44 38.12
C LEU A 17 -4.06 39.61 37.65
N PHE A 18 -4.26 40.54 36.72
CA PHE A 18 -5.29 40.41 35.70
C PHE A 18 -4.93 39.20 34.86
N VAL A 19 -5.25 38.02 35.40
CA VAL A 19 -5.56 36.86 34.58
C VAL A 19 -6.76 37.30 33.74
N ALA A 20 -6.47 37.81 32.55
CA ALA A 20 -7.47 37.95 31.53
C ALA A 20 -7.94 36.52 31.22
N GLU A 21 -9.02 36.09 31.85
CA GLU A 21 -9.77 34.92 31.41
C GLU A 21 -10.10 35.18 29.94
N ALA A 22 -9.36 34.50 29.06
CA ALA A 22 -9.69 34.48 27.66
C ALA A 22 -11.07 33.85 27.57
N LYS A 23 -12.10 34.68 27.30
CA LYS A 23 -13.48 34.25 27.06
C LYS A 23 -13.55 33.49 25.73
N TYR A 24 -12.92 32.32 25.71
CA TYR A 24 -13.08 31.33 24.66
C TYR A 24 -14.54 30.91 24.65
N MET A 25 -15.20 31.17 23.53
CA MET A 25 -16.58 30.76 23.31
C MET A 25 -16.63 29.22 23.33
N VAL A 26 -17.41 28.68 24.27
CA VAL A 26 -17.56 27.23 24.44
C VAL A 26 -18.59 26.72 23.44
N TYR A 27 -18.11 26.27 22.29
CA TYR A 27 -18.94 25.64 21.27
C TYR A 27 -19.55 24.33 21.80
N ASN A 28 -20.86 24.16 21.65
CA ASN A 28 -21.49 22.86 21.92
C ASN A 28 -21.22 21.89 20.76
N THR A 29 -20.15 21.11 20.90
CA THR A 29 -19.75 20.05 19.95
C THR A 29 -20.31 18.67 20.31
N SER A 30 -21.04 18.54 21.42
CA SER A 30 -21.48 17.26 21.99
C SER A 30 -22.73 16.63 21.34
N GLN A 31 -23.13 17.14 20.18
CA GLN A 31 -24.38 16.77 19.53
C GLN A 31 -24.36 15.32 19.02
N GLY A 32 -25.38 14.54 19.38
CA GLY A 32 -25.64 13.21 18.83
C GLY A 32 -26.65 13.22 17.68
N ILE A 33 -27.12 12.03 17.29
CA ILE A 33 -28.23 11.88 16.33
C ILE A 33 -29.52 12.41 16.94
N VAL A 34 -30.29 13.20 16.18
CA VAL A 34 -31.62 13.68 16.56
C VAL A 34 -32.67 13.03 15.67
N LYS A 35 -33.69 12.43 16.29
CA LYS A 35 -34.83 11.82 15.59
C LYS A 35 -35.62 12.90 14.83
N ASP A 36 -36.19 12.52 13.69
CA ASP A 36 -37.10 13.35 12.87
C ASP A 36 -36.46 14.65 12.31
N LYS A 37 -35.12 14.78 12.37
CA LYS A 37 -34.32 15.81 11.66
C LYS A 37 -33.40 15.17 10.61
N ILE A 38 -32.96 15.97 9.63
CA ILE A 38 -31.81 15.61 8.78
C ILE A 38 -30.54 15.63 9.65
N ASN A 39 -29.85 14.50 9.73
CA ASN A 39 -28.59 14.33 10.46
C ASN A 39 -27.41 14.40 9.47
N VAL A 40 -26.53 15.37 9.68
CA VAL A 40 -25.34 15.64 8.87
C VAL A 40 -24.11 15.15 9.62
N HIS A 41 -23.63 13.98 9.21
CA HIS A 41 -22.48 13.31 9.79
C HIS A 41 -21.19 13.91 9.23
N LEU A 42 -20.54 14.77 10.01
CA LEU A 42 -19.27 15.41 9.65
C LEU A 42 -18.11 14.45 9.94
N VAL A 43 -17.51 13.89 8.89
CA VAL A 43 -16.43 12.90 8.96
C VAL A 43 -15.12 13.55 8.54
N ALA A 44 -14.30 13.94 9.52
CA ALA A 44 -13.00 14.55 9.30
C ALA A 44 -11.97 13.53 8.82
N HIS A 45 -11.28 13.83 7.73
CA HIS A 45 -10.26 12.96 7.13
C HIS A 45 -9.17 13.74 6.40
N THR A 46 -8.05 13.07 6.13
CA THR A 46 -7.11 13.46 5.08
C THR A 46 -7.19 12.44 3.95
N HIS A 47 -6.50 12.70 2.85
CA HIS A 47 -6.16 11.68 1.87
C HIS A 47 -4.66 11.80 1.62
N ASP A 48 -3.91 10.76 1.99
CA ASP A 48 -2.46 10.79 2.02
C ASP A 48 -1.91 9.77 1.00
N ASP A 49 -1.66 10.21 -0.23
CA ASP A 49 -1.20 9.33 -1.31
C ASP A 49 0.14 8.67 -0.97
N VAL A 50 0.22 7.35 -1.11
CA VAL A 50 1.44 6.56 -0.82
C VAL A 50 2.42 6.65 -2.01
N GLY A 51 2.63 7.87 -2.50
CA GLY A 51 3.44 8.26 -3.65
C GLY A 51 2.61 8.59 -4.90
N TRP A 52 2.79 9.78 -5.47
CA TRP A 52 2.03 10.28 -6.63
C TRP A 52 2.80 11.39 -7.35
N LEU A 53 2.70 12.64 -6.86
CA LEU A 53 3.51 13.76 -7.36
C LEU A 53 4.89 13.80 -6.69
N LYS A 54 4.97 13.40 -5.43
CA LYS A 54 6.20 13.18 -4.64
C LYS A 54 6.35 11.70 -4.27
N THR A 55 7.53 11.28 -3.79
CA THR A 55 7.71 9.91 -3.27
C THR A 55 7.07 9.73 -1.89
N VAL A 56 6.86 8.47 -1.46
CA VAL A 56 6.31 8.13 -0.12
C VAL A 56 6.99 8.93 0.98
N ASP A 57 8.31 8.79 1.10
CA ASP A 57 9.03 9.41 2.22
C ASP A 57 9.16 10.94 2.04
N GLN A 58 9.00 11.49 0.82
CA GLN A 58 8.90 12.94 0.58
C GLN A 58 7.55 13.53 1.02
N TYR A 59 6.44 12.79 0.86
CA TYR A 59 5.15 13.13 1.45
C TYR A 59 5.17 12.99 2.97
N TYR A 60 5.83 11.95 3.51
CA TYR A 60 5.95 11.74 4.95
C TYR A 60 6.60 12.95 5.64
N VAL A 61 7.86 13.27 5.30
CA VAL A 61 8.65 14.32 5.97
C VAL A 61 8.38 15.74 5.45
N GLY A 62 7.42 15.92 4.53
CA GLY A 62 7.08 17.25 4.00
C GLY A 62 8.17 17.90 3.14
N SER A 63 9.07 17.12 2.52
CA SER A 63 10.12 17.66 1.67
C SER A 63 9.63 17.91 0.23
N ASN A 64 10.40 18.68 -0.55
CA ASN A 64 10.13 18.97 -1.97
C ASN A 64 8.76 19.63 -2.25
N ASN A 65 8.29 20.51 -1.35
CA ASN A 65 6.97 21.15 -1.41
C ASN A 65 6.75 22.12 -2.59
N SER A 66 7.78 22.40 -3.39
CA SER A 66 7.65 23.04 -4.70
C SER A 66 6.89 22.19 -5.72
N ILE A 67 6.78 20.87 -5.50
CA ILE A 67 5.91 19.99 -6.29
C ILE A 67 4.47 20.02 -5.77
N GLN A 68 4.28 19.84 -4.46
CA GLN A 68 2.99 19.86 -3.78
C GLN A 68 3.21 20.12 -2.28
N GLY A 69 2.50 21.10 -1.70
CA GLY A 69 2.58 21.45 -0.28
C GLY A 69 1.91 20.43 0.63
N ALA A 70 2.61 19.34 0.93
CA ALA A 70 2.07 18.14 1.56
C ALA A 70 3.08 17.51 2.53
N CYS A 71 2.71 17.34 3.80
CA CYS A 71 3.53 16.77 4.87
C CYS A 71 2.67 15.90 5.79
N VAL A 72 2.71 14.58 5.65
CA VAL A 72 1.87 13.65 6.44
C VAL A 72 2.28 13.64 7.92
N GLN A 73 3.57 13.84 8.23
CA GLN A 73 4.04 14.02 9.61
C GLN A 73 3.33 15.21 10.29
N ASN A 74 3.21 16.37 9.62
CA ASN A 74 2.47 17.53 10.16
C ASN A 74 0.97 17.25 10.33
N VAL A 75 0.38 16.37 9.51
CA VAL A 75 -1.02 15.95 9.67
C VAL A 75 -1.17 15.22 11.00
N LEU A 76 -0.39 14.17 11.23
CA LEU A 76 -0.48 13.35 12.44
C LEU A 76 -0.06 14.12 13.70
N ASP A 77 1.04 14.88 13.64
CA ASP A 77 1.56 15.68 14.76
C ASP A 77 0.58 16.78 15.21
N SER A 78 -0.21 17.37 14.29
CA SER A 78 -1.21 18.38 14.64
C SER A 78 -2.61 17.80 14.90
N LEU A 79 -2.91 16.59 14.39
CA LEU A 79 -4.16 15.87 14.63
C LEU A 79 -4.32 15.45 16.10
N ILE A 80 -3.30 14.85 16.70
CA ILE A 80 -3.42 14.30 18.06
C ILE A 80 -3.72 15.39 19.11
N PRO A 81 -3.03 16.56 19.14
CA PRO A 81 -3.42 17.68 19.99
C PRO A 81 -4.82 18.22 19.70
N ALA A 82 -5.26 18.21 18.43
CA ALA A 82 -6.58 18.69 18.05
C ALA A 82 -7.71 17.76 18.54
N LEU A 83 -7.50 16.45 18.56
CA LEU A 83 -8.43 15.47 19.16
C LEU A 83 -8.43 15.54 20.69
N LEU A 84 -7.27 15.70 21.33
CA LEU A 84 -7.18 15.88 22.79
C LEU A 84 -7.88 17.15 23.29
N ALA A 85 -7.88 18.22 22.48
CA ALA A 85 -8.47 19.50 22.85
C ALA A 85 -10.01 19.53 22.85
N ASP A 86 -10.69 18.49 22.37
CA ASP A 86 -12.13 18.25 22.61
C ASP A 86 -12.48 16.78 22.36
N ARG A 87 -12.95 16.10 23.41
CA ARG A 87 -13.36 14.68 23.42
C ARG A 87 -14.44 14.33 22.38
N ASN A 88 -15.22 15.31 21.92
CA ASN A 88 -16.31 15.10 20.98
C ASN A 88 -15.80 15.03 19.52
N ARG A 89 -14.60 15.57 19.24
CA ARG A 89 -13.99 15.55 17.91
C ARG A 89 -13.62 14.13 17.50
N LYS A 90 -13.85 13.83 16.22
CA LYS A 90 -13.56 12.53 15.60
C LYS A 90 -12.75 12.73 14.32
N PHE A 91 -11.91 11.74 13.98
CA PHE A 91 -11.14 11.69 12.74
C PHE A 91 -10.98 10.23 12.27
N ILE A 92 -10.91 10.04 10.95
CA ILE A 92 -10.59 8.75 10.33
C ILE A 92 -9.21 8.77 9.69
N TYR A 93 -8.44 7.69 9.89
CA TYR A 93 -7.13 7.51 9.24
C TYR A 93 -7.07 6.19 8.46
N VAL A 94 -6.39 6.20 7.32
CA VAL A 94 -6.48 5.17 6.29
C VAL A 94 -5.13 4.47 6.09
N GLU A 95 -4.16 5.15 5.46
CA GLU A 95 -2.98 4.54 4.86
C GLU A 95 -1.92 4.13 5.91
N GLN A 96 -1.88 2.84 6.27
CA GLN A 96 -0.97 2.36 7.32
C GLN A 96 0.52 2.47 6.96
N ALA A 97 0.88 2.62 5.68
CA ALA A 97 2.26 2.90 5.28
C ALA A 97 2.79 4.20 5.91
N PHE A 98 1.95 5.23 6.04
CA PHE A 98 2.30 6.48 6.74
C PHE A 98 2.12 6.38 8.25
N PHE A 99 0.99 5.84 8.72
CA PHE A 99 0.76 5.73 10.16
C PHE A 99 1.85 4.89 10.85
N GLN A 100 2.28 3.79 10.26
CA GLN A 100 3.38 2.97 10.80
C GLN A 100 4.76 3.63 10.67
N ARG A 101 4.96 4.57 9.73
CA ARG A 101 6.18 5.41 9.68
C ARG A 101 6.20 6.33 10.90
N TRP A 102 5.12 7.09 11.09
CA TRP A 102 4.92 7.99 12.23
C TRP A 102 5.00 7.29 13.59
N TRP A 103 4.33 6.13 13.73
CA TRP A 103 4.21 5.39 14.98
C TRP A 103 5.54 4.98 15.61
N ARG A 104 6.52 4.60 14.77
CA ARG A 104 7.85 4.16 15.21
C ARG A 104 8.68 5.30 15.81
N ASP A 105 8.40 6.53 15.41
CA ASP A 105 9.09 7.73 15.88
C ASP A 105 8.47 8.29 17.18
N GLN A 106 7.34 7.73 17.64
CA GLN A 106 6.60 8.23 18.81
C GLN A 106 7.10 7.68 20.15
N SER A 107 7.17 8.56 21.15
CA SER A 107 7.37 8.19 22.56
C SER A 107 6.25 7.31 23.12
N GLU A 108 6.55 6.48 24.11
CA GLU A 108 5.57 5.62 24.80
C GLU A 108 4.35 6.42 25.33
N THR A 109 4.57 7.64 25.83
CA THR A 109 3.51 8.55 26.27
C THR A 109 2.57 8.93 25.13
N MET A 110 3.11 9.27 23.95
CA MET A 110 2.30 9.58 22.77
C MET A 110 1.59 8.32 22.25
N GLN A 111 2.28 7.17 22.22
CA GLN A 111 1.66 5.90 21.86
C GLN A 111 0.49 5.54 22.79
N HIS A 112 0.61 5.80 24.10
CA HIS A 112 -0.48 5.61 25.06
C HIS A 112 -1.66 6.56 24.79
N VAL A 113 -1.38 7.85 24.56
CA VAL A 113 -2.39 8.87 24.17
C VAL A 113 -3.18 8.45 22.92
N VAL A 114 -2.49 7.97 21.88
CA VAL A 114 -3.17 7.54 20.65
C VAL A 114 -3.98 6.27 20.87
N LYS A 115 -3.50 5.31 21.68
CA LYS A 115 -4.28 4.13 22.08
C LYS A 115 -5.54 4.53 22.86
N GLN A 116 -5.49 5.56 23.70
CA GLN A 116 -6.67 6.13 24.34
C GLN A 116 -7.65 6.71 23.30
N LEU A 117 -7.18 7.55 22.37
CA LEU A 117 -8.02 8.15 21.31
C LEU A 117 -8.67 7.12 20.37
N VAL A 118 -8.00 5.99 20.12
CA VAL A 118 -8.59 4.86 19.38
C VAL A 118 -9.63 4.14 20.24
N SER A 119 -9.32 3.86 21.50
CA SER A 119 -10.26 3.18 22.42
C SER A 119 -11.53 3.98 22.74
N SER A 120 -11.48 5.32 22.66
CA SER A 120 -12.63 6.21 22.83
C SER A 120 -13.40 6.48 21.53
N GLY A 121 -12.95 5.94 20.39
CA GLY A 121 -13.54 6.21 19.08
C GLY A 121 -13.43 7.68 18.65
N GLN A 122 -12.39 8.39 19.08
CA GLN A 122 -12.01 9.70 18.54
C GLN A 122 -11.10 9.56 17.30
N LEU A 123 -10.27 8.52 17.25
CA LEU A 123 -9.50 8.14 16.06
C LEU A 123 -9.96 6.75 15.60
N GLU A 124 -10.49 6.64 14.39
CA GLU A 124 -10.94 5.37 13.82
C GLU A 124 -10.09 4.99 12.60
N PHE A 125 -9.54 3.77 12.60
CA PHE A 125 -8.85 3.21 11.44
C PHE A 125 -9.87 2.57 10.49
N ILE A 126 -9.93 3.03 9.24
CA ILE A 126 -10.79 2.50 8.18
C ILE A 126 -9.95 2.14 6.95
N ASN A 127 -10.43 1.19 6.14
CA ASN A 127 -9.63 0.40 5.19
C ASN A 127 -8.49 -0.36 5.90
N GLY A 128 -7.52 0.37 6.46
CA GLY A 128 -6.50 -0.17 7.36
C GLY A 128 -5.44 -1.04 6.69
N GLY A 129 -5.43 -1.12 5.35
CA GLY A 129 -4.27 -1.61 4.60
C GLY A 129 -3.10 -0.63 4.62
N MET A 130 -1.96 -1.05 4.10
CA MET A 130 -0.78 -0.19 3.93
C MET A 130 -1.08 1.00 3.00
N CYS A 131 -1.89 0.81 1.97
CA CYS A 131 -2.35 1.86 1.06
C CYS A 131 -3.85 1.71 0.71
N MET A 132 -4.41 2.78 0.17
CA MET A 132 -5.64 2.74 -0.63
C MET A 132 -5.27 2.19 -2.02
N HIS A 133 -5.48 0.89 -2.23
CA HIS A 133 -4.97 0.21 -3.42
C HIS A 133 -5.89 0.38 -4.64
N ASP A 134 -5.29 0.31 -5.83
CA ASP A 134 -6.06 0.26 -7.09
C ASP A 134 -6.87 -1.05 -7.20
N GLU A 135 -7.93 -0.99 -8.00
CA GLU A 135 -8.89 -2.06 -8.20
C GLU A 135 -8.89 -2.65 -9.63
N ALA A 136 -8.19 -2.06 -10.60
CA ALA A 136 -8.18 -2.52 -12.00
C ALA A 136 -6.94 -3.35 -12.39
N VAL A 137 -5.76 -3.01 -11.90
CA VAL A 137 -4.47 -3.62 -12.28
C VAL A 137 -3.66 -4.15 -11.10
N THR A 138 -4.25 -4.19 -9.91
CA THR A 138 -3.79 -5.04 -8.80
C THR A 138 -4.16 -6.51 -9.05
N HIS A 139 -3.68 -7.40 -8.20
CA HIS A 139 -4.08 -8.81 -8.17
C HIS A 139 -4.52 -9.18 -6.75
N TYR A 140 -5.57 -10.00 -6.61
CA TYR A 140 -6.23 -10.24 -5.32
C TYR A 140 -5.29 -10.72 -4.20
N ILE A 141 -4.24 -11.50 -4.52
CA ILE A 141 -3.20 -11.90 -3.56
C ILE A 141 -2.51 -10.66 -2.95
N ASP A 142 -2.17 -9.68 -3.76
CA ASP A 142 -1.44 -8.48 -3.33
C ASP A 142 -2.37 -7.48 -2.62
N MET A 143 -3.65 -7.41 -3.04
CA MET A 143 -4.70 -6.71 -2.29
C MET A 143 -4.86 -7.31 -0.89
N ILE A 144 -4.88 -8.65 -0.76
CA ILE A 144 -4.94 -9.34 0.53
C ILE A 144 -3.67 -9.12 1.34
N ASP A 145 -2.48 -9.26 0.75
CA ASP A 145 -1.20 -9.11 1.46
C ASP A 145 -1.00 -7.70 2.01
N GLN A 146 -1.28 -6.65 1.21
CA GLN A 146 -1.16 -5.25 1.67
C GLN A 146 -2.18 -4.93 2.77
N THR A 147 -3.40 -5.47 2.66
CA THR A 147 -4.46 -5.29 3.67
C THR A 147 -4.09 -6.01 4.97
N THR A 148 -3.62 -7.25 4.86
CA THR A 148 -3.18 -8.09 5.98
C THR A 148 -2.01 -7.48 6.74
N LEU A 149 -1.04 -6.86 6.04
CA LEU A 149 0.10 -6.21 6.69
C LEU A 149 -0.32 -5.02 7.57
N GLY A 150 -1.23 -4.17 7.08
CA GLY A 150 -1.80 -3.08 7.86
C GLY A 150 -2.72 -3.56 8.99
N HIS A 151 -3.65 -4.48 8.71
CA HIS A 151 -4.57 -5.06 9.70
C HIS A 151 -3.86 -5.77 10.84
N ARG A 152 -2.77 -6.51 10.57
CA ARG A 152 -1.97 -7.18 11.61
C ARG A 152 -1.30 -6.19 12.55
N PHE A 153 -0.84 -5.05 12.05
CA PHE A 153 -0.33 -3.97 12.90
C PHE A 153 -1.45 -3.37 13.75
N ILE A 154 -2.56 -2.95 13.14
CA ILE A 154 -3.72 -2.37 13.85
C ILE A 154 -4.19 -3.31 14.97
N LYS A 155 -4.35 -4.61 14.66
CA LYS A 155 -4.83 -5.60 15.61
C LYS A 155 -3.86 -5.87 16.75
N LYS A 156 -2.55 -5.89 16.47
CA LYS A 156 -1.49 -6.10 17.47
C LYS A 156 -1.35 -4.92 18.42
N ASP A 157 -1.31 -3.69 17.89
CA ASP A 157 -0.93 -2.52 18.67
C ASP A 157 -2.13 -1.79 19.28
N PHE A 158 -3.33 -1.92 18.72
CA PHE A 158 -4.55 -1.24 19.19
C PHE A 158 -5.70 -2.20 19.56
N GLY A 159 -5.60 -3.50 19.24
CA GLY A 159 -6.64 -4.50 19.55
C GLY A 159 -7.90 -4.44 18.66
N VAL A 160 -8.10 -3.35 17.92
CA VAL A 160 -9.26 -3.13 17.04
C VAL A 160 -9.14 -3.89 15.71
N THR A 161 -10.26 -4.04 15.01
CA THR A 161 -10.34 -4.53 13.62
C THR A 161 -11.14 -3.49 12.82
N PRO A 162 -10.65 -2.96 11.69
CA PRO A 162 -11.42 -2.02 10.87
C PRO A 162 -12.73 -2.62 10.37
N ARG A 163 -13.83 -1.87 10.45
CA ARG A 163 -15.19 -2.28 10.03
C ARG A 163 -15.62 -1.72 8.67
N ILE A 164 -14.86 -0.80 8.10
CA ILE A 164 -15.31 0.00 6.95
C ILE A 164 -14.23 0.06 5.89
N GLY A 165 -14.60 -0.20 4.64
CA GLY A 165 -13.77 0.02 3.46
C GLY A 165 -13.81 1.48 2.99
N TRP A 166 -12.65 2.00 2.58
CA TRP A 166 -12.49 3.37 2.11
C TRP A 166 -11.62 3.38 0.86
N GLN A 167 -12.27 3.51 -0.30
CA GLN A 167 -11.67 3.51 -1.64
C GLN A 167 -12.15 4.79 -2.37
N ILE A 168 -11.90 5.96 -1.78
CA ILE A 168 -12.44 7.22 -2.32
C ILE A 168 -11.88 7.59 -3.70
N ASP A 169 -10.65 7.17 -4.01
CA ASP A 169 -9.92 7.64 -5.20
C ASP A 169 -9.44 6.61 -6.25
N PRO A 170 -9.47 5.27 -6.07
CA PRO A 170 -9.26 4.32 -7.18
C PRO A 170 -10.16 4.61 -8.38
N PHE A 171 -9.61 4.51 -9.59
CA PHE A 171 -10.22 5.08 -10.80
C PHE A 171 -11.27 4.15 -11.43
N GLY A 172 -12.38 3.97 -10.71
CA GLY A 172 -13.34 2.89 -10.92
C GLY A 172 -13.10 1.73 -9.95
N HIS A 173 -14.11 0.87 -9.79
CA HIS A 173 -14.15 -0.07 -8.66
C HIS A 173 -14.57 -1.49 -9.09
N SER A 174 -13.92 -2.50 -8.51
CA SER A 174 -13.97 -3.90 -8.93
C SER A 174 -14.98 -4.74 -8.14
N ALA A 175 -15.61 -5.71 -8.79
CA ALA A 175 -16.44 -6.73 -8.11
C ALA A 175 -15.70 -7.41 -6.94
N VAL A 176 -14.38 -7.65 -7.09
CA VAL A 176 -13.50 -8.28 -6.10
C VAL A 176 -13.37 -7.44 -4.82
N GLN A 177 -13.30 -6.11 -4.95
CA GLN A 177 -13.15 -5.22 -3.80
C GLN A 177 -14.31 -5.32 -2.81
N ALA A 178 -15.55 -5.57 -3.24
CA ALA A 178 -16.67 -5.67 -2.29
C ALA A 178 -16.89 -7.05 -1.69
N TYR A 179 -16.80 -8.13 -2.48
CA TYR A 179 -16.95 -9.46 -1.86
C TYR A 179 -15.69 -9.81 -1.05
N LEU A 180 -14.50 -9.71 -1.66
CA LEU A 180 -13.27 -10.21 -1.05
C LEU A 180 -12.61 -9.20 -0.11
N LEU A 181 -12.35 -7.97 -0.58
CA LEU A 181 -11.74 -6.90 0.22
C LEU A 181 -12.79 -5.99 0.89
N GLY A 182 -13.98 -6.54 1.11
CA GLY A 182 -15.10 -5.92 1.82
C GLY A 182 -15.72 -6.93 2.76
N ALA A 183 -16.72 -7.69 2.28
CA ALA A 183 -17.48 -8.63 3.09
C ALA A 183 -16.62 -9.73 3.75
N GLU A 184 -15.78 -10.44 2.99
CA GLU A 184 -14.98 -11.58 3.52
C GLU A 184 -13.87 -11.15 4.50
N ILE A 185 -13.41 -9.89 4.47
CA ILE A 185 -12.51 -9.34 5.50
C ILE A 185 -13.26 -8.68 6.67
N GLY A 186 -14.59 -8.74 6.69
CA GLY A 186 -15.42 -8.28 7.80
C GLY A 186 -15.79 -6.80 7.80
N PHE A 187 -15.89 -6.16 6.62
CA PHE A 187 -16.43 -4.81 6.52
C PHE A 187 -17.95 -4.80 6.38
N ASP A 188 -18.61 -3.94 7.18
CA ASP A 188 -20.06 -3.70 7.15
C ASP A 188 -20.48 -2.77 6.00
N SER A 189 -19.55 -1.94 5.52
CA SER A 189 -19.76 -0.93 4.47
C SER A 189 -18.47 -0.63 3.72
N LEU A 190 -18.61 -0.13 2.50
CA LEU A 190 -17.50 0.31 1.64
C LEU A 190 -17.89 1.60 0.93
N PHE A 191 -17.12 2.67 1.16
CA PHE A 191 -17.34 4.00 0.60
C PHE A 191 -16.27 4.34 -0.44
N PHE A 192 -16.71 4.96 -1.55
CA PHE A 192 -15.86 5.30 -2.68
C PHE A 192 -16.39 6.51 -3.46
N GLY A 193 -15.52 7.15 -4.24
CA GLY A 193 -15.80 8.43 -4.91
C GLY A 193 -15.96 8.39 -6.43
N ARG A 194 -15.39 7.40 -7.13
CA ARG A 194 -15.16 7.45 -8.59
C ARG A 194 -16.00 6.46 -9.40
N ILE A 195 -17.28 6.81 -9.56
CA ILE A 195 -18.25 6.13 -10.45
C ILE A 195 -18.49 6.97 -11.71
N ASP A 196 -18.85 6.33 -12.83
CA ASP A 196 -19.15 6.99 -14.12
C ASP A 196 -20.13 8.17 -13.97
N TYR A 197 -19.91 9.24 -14.74
CA TYR A 197 -20.69 10.47 -14.64
C TYR A 197 -22.17 10.32 -15.06
N GLN A 198 -22.49 9.40 -15.99
CA GLN A 198 -23.86 9.15 -16.43
C GLN A 198 -24.61 8.28 -15.40
N ASP A 199 -23.97 7.22 -14.91
CA ASP A 199 -24.55 6.39 -13.85
C ASP A 199 -24.71 7.20 -12.55
N ARG A 200 -23.76 8.07 -12.22
CA ARG A 200 -23.92 9.03 -11.10
C ARG A 200 -25.11 9.96 -11.26
N ALA A 201 -25.36 10.47 -12.48
CA ALA A 201 -26.52 11.31 -12.77
C ALA A 201 -27.84 10.53 -12.64
N LYS A 202 -27.90 9.31 -13.20
CA LYS A 202 -29.03 8.39 -13.06
C LYS A 202 -29.34 8.10 -11.58
N ARG A 203 -28.32 7.73 -10.80
CA ARG A 203 -28.46 7.35 -9.38
C ARG A 203 -28.91 8.48 -8.47
N LYS A 204 -28.51 9.72 -8.76
CA LYS A 204 -29.04 10.90 -8.07
C LYS A 204 -30.55 11.02 -8.24
N ASN A 205 -31.06 10.78 -9.46
CA ASN A 205 -32.49 10.85 -9.76
C ASN A 205 -33.28 9.68 -9.13
N GLU A 206 -32.69 8.48 -9.10
CA GLU A 206 -33.31 7.26 -8.57
C GLU A 206 -33.15 7.07 -7.04
N LYS A 207 -32.41 7.96 -6.36
CA LYS A 207 -31.89 7.73 -4.99
C LYS A 207 -31.22 6.36 -4.86
N SER A 208 -30.47 5.94 -5.87
CA SER A 208 -29.74 4.65 -5.93
C SER A 208 -28.23 4.82 -5.80
N LEU A 209 -27.81 5.91 -5.14
CA LEU A 209 -26.42 6.14 -4.70
C LEU A 209 -26.01 5.21 -3.55
N GLU A 210 -26.92 4.92 -2.63
CA GLU A 210 -26.67 4.00 -1.51
C GLU A 210 -27.35 2.67 -1.81
N VAL A 211 -26.63 1.54 -1.60
CA VAL A 211 -27.05 0.19 -2.01
C VAL A 211 -26.51 -0.89 -1.06
N VAL A 212 -27.07 -2.09 -1.17
CA VAL A 212 -26.37 -3.32 -0.76
C VAL A 212 -25.50 -3.77 -1.93
N TRP A 213 -24.19 -3.55 -1.85
CA TRP A 213 -23.25 -4.01 -2.88
C TRP A 213 -22.94 -5.51 -2.67
N GLN A 214 -23.63 -6.38 -3.40
CA GLN A 214 -23.21 -7.77 -3.55
C GLN A 214 -22.03 -7.80 -4.54
N GLY A 215 -20.79 -8.11 -4.11
CA GLY A 215 -19.64 -8.11 -5.02
C GLY A 215 -19.83 -9.06 -6.21
N SER A 216 -20.55 -10.17 -5.98
CA SER A 216 -21.32 -10.84 -7.01
C SER A 216 -22.62 -10.06 -7.32
N LYS A 217 -22.52 -9.04 -8.19
CA LYS A 217 -23.57 -8.12 -8.71
C LYS A 217 -24.00 -6.90 -7.82
N SER A 218 -23.34 -5.74 -8.03
CA SER A 218 -23.12 -4.50 -7.19
C SER A 218 -24.25 -3.44 -6.92
N PHE A 219 -24.23 -2.07 -6.93
CA PHE A 219 -23.35 -0.85 -6.76
C PHE A 219 -24.26 0.44 -6.70
N GLY A 220 -23.99 1.72 -6.28
CA GLY A 220 -22.87 2.51 -5.70
C GLY A 220 -23.04 4.09 -5.72
N SER A 221 -22.16 4.94 -5.13
CA SER A 221 -22.44 6.27 -4.45
C SER A 221 -21.78 7.65 -4.88
N SER A 222 -22.04 8.77 -4.15
CA SER A 222 -21.36 10.14 -4.12
C SER A 222 -21.88 11.03 -2.92
N ALA A 223 -21.47 12.27 -2.49
CA ALA A 223 -20.59 13.41 -2.91
C ALA A 223 -20.19 14.38 -1.72
N GLN A 224 -19.76 15.66 -1.92
CA GLN A 224 -19.23 16.65 -0.90
C GLN A 224 -19.45 18.18 -1.18
N ILE A 225 -19.28 19.09 -0.18
CA ILE A 225 -18.76 20.50 -0.28
C ILE A 225 -18.36 21.14 1.10
N PHE A 226 -17.58 22.24 1.18
CA PHE A 226 -17.29 22.99 2.45
C PHE A 226 -16.87 24.50 2.32
N ALA A 227 -17.02 25.32 3.39
CA ALA A 227 -16.62 26.75 3.48
C ALA A 227 -16.37 27.26 4.94
N VAL A 228 -15.79 28.46 5.13
CA VAL A 228 -15.22 28.98 6.41
C VAL A 228 -16.12 30.00 7.15
N VAL A 229 -16.23 29.91 8.49
CA VAL A 229 -17.09 30.76 9.36
C VAL A 229 -16.31 31.81 10.17
N GLN A 230 -16.83 33.04 10.14
CA GLN A 230 -16.49 34.16 11.03
C GLN A 230 -17.68 34.42 11.98
N ASP A 231 -17.39 34.48 13.27
CA ASP A 231 -18.35 34.57 14.38
C ASP A 231 -17.93 35.51 15.53
N ASP A 232 -16.84 36.27 15.38
CA ASP A 232 -16.45 37.30 16.35
C ASP A 232 -17.07 38.64 15.95
N ILE A 233 -18.09 39.06 16.70
CA ILE A 233 -18.86 40.29 16.52
C ILE A 233 -18.01 41.59 16.62
N ASN A 234 -16.78 41.50 17.11
CA ASN A 234 -15.84 42.63 17.22
C ASN A 234 -14.96 42.81 15.98
N LEU A 235 -15.08 41.93 14.99
CA LEU A 235 -14.39 42.01 13.70
C LEU A 235 -15.42 42.24 12.57
N PHE A 236 -14.96 42.73 11.43
CA PHE A 236 -15.78 42.82 10.23
C PHE A 236 -16.07 41.42 9.64
N ASP A 237 -17.05 41.37 8.72
CA ASP A 237 -17.45 40.19 7.95
C ASP A 237 -18.05 39.01 8.75
N TYR A 238 -18.76 39.32 9.84
CA TYR A 238 -19.59 38.36 10.60
C TYR A 238 -20.63 37.66 9.70
N ASN A 239 -20.48 36.35 9.54
CA ASN A 239 -21.18 35.58 8.50
C ASN A 239 -21.89 34.31 8.99
N VAL A 240 -22.09 34.15 10.31
CA VAL A 240 -22.74 32.98 10.91
C VAL A 240 -24.07 32.62 10.22
N GLN A 241 -24.95 33.60 10.01
CA GLN A 241 -26.26 33.35 9.37
C GLN A 241 -26.10 32.86 7.92
N GLU A 242 -25.30 33.54 7.10
CA GLU A 242 -24.99 33.15 5.72
C GLU A 242 -24.42 31.72 5.65
N ARG A 243 -23.54 31.36 6.59
CA ARG A 243 -22.91 30.04 6.65
C ARG A 243 -23.87 28.95 7.12
N VAL A 244 -24.77 29.24 8.06
CA VAL A 244 -25.84 28.30 8.46
C VAL A 244 -26.85 28.11 7.33
N ASP A 245 -27.26 29.18 6.65
CA ASP A 245 -28.16 29.08 5.48
C ASP A 245 -27.53 28.29 4.32
N ALA A 246 -26.24 28.51 4.04
CA ALA A 246 -25.49 27.71 3.08
C ALA A 246 -25.36 26.23 3.50
N PHE A 247 -25.10 25.96 4.79
CA PHE A 247 -25.01 24.61 5.34
C PHE A 247 -26.36 23.87 5.20
N VAL A 248 -27.46 24.49 5.63
CA VAL A 248 -28.81 23.94 5.52
C VAL A 248 -29.18 23.69 4.05
N THR A 249 -28.86 24.62 3.15
CA THR A 249 -29.11 24.47 1.71
C THR A 249 -28.34 23.28 1.11
N ALA A 250 -27.05 23.14 1.45
CA ALA A 250 -26.25 22.00 1.01
C ALA A 250 -26.75 20.67 1.59
N ALA A 251 -27.12 20.65 2.88
CA ALA A 251 -27.62 19.47 3.57
C ALA A 251 -28.96 18.99 2.99
N VAL A 252 -29.91 19.89 2.76
CA VAL A 252 -31.20 19.57 2.11
C VAL A 252 -30.98 19.11 0.66
N SER A 253 -30.07 19.74 -0.09
CA SER A 253 -29.71 19.34 -1.45
C SER A 253 -29.18 17.90 -1.52
N GLN A 254 -28.30 17.49 -0.59
CA GLN A 254 -27.82 16.12 -0.51
C GLN A 254 -28.88 15.15 0.01
N ALA A 255 -29.67 15.51 1.02
CA ALA A 255 -30.78 14.68 1.52
C ALA A 255 -31.81 14.38 0.43
N ASN A 256 -32.04 15.31 -0.50
CA ASN A 256 -32.92 15.10 -1.65
C ASN A 256 -32.45 13.97 -2.60
N ILE A 257 -31.16 13.66 -2.68
CA ILE A 257 -30.60 12.56 -3.50
C ILE A 257 -30.21 11.31 -2.70
N THR A 258 -30.42 11.33 -1.37
CA THR A 258 -30.04 10.25 -0.42
C THR A 258 -31.31 9.55 0.10
N ARG A 259 -31.19 8.34 0.70
CA ARG A 259 -32.28 7.66 1.45
C ARG A 259 -32.12 7.90 2.95
N THR A 260 -33.15 7.64 3.75
CA THR A 260 -33.20 8.00 5.19
C THR A 260 -33.09 9.51 5.46
N ASN A 261 -33.13 9.90 6.73
CA ASN A 261 -32.81 11.25 7.23
C ASN A 261 -31.31 11.45 7.57
N HIS A 262 -30.41 10.55 7.16
CA HIS A 262 -28.97 10.63 7.43
C HIS A 262 -28.17 10.91 6.14
N ILE A 263 -27.26 11.89 6.19
CA ILE A 263 -26.27 12.20 5.14
C ILE A 263 -24.86 12.28 5.74
N MET A 264 -23.84 11.92 4.96
CA MET A 264 -22.43 12.01 5.34
C MET A 264 -21.72 13.11 4.54
N TRP A 265 -20.98 13.96 5.23
CA TRP A 265 -20.03 14.90 4.64
C TRP A 265 -18.62 14.44 4.97
N THR A 266 -17.85 14.10 3.94
CA THR A 266 -16.42 13.85 4.05
C THR A 266 -15.68 15.18 4.07
N MET A 267 -15.23 15.55 5.27
CA MET A 267 -14.65 16.84 5.62
C MET A 267 -13.13 16.79 5.44
N GLY A 268 -12.69 16.58 4.20
CA GLY A 268 -11.29 16.33 3.87
C GLY A 268 -11.03 16.23 2.37
N THR A 269 -9.75 16.27 2.02
CA THR A 269 -9.16 16.12 0.66
C THR A 269 -7.64 16.00 0.84
N ASP A 270 -6.89 15.93 -0.25
CA ASP A 270 -5.48 15.59 -0.38
C ASP A 270 -4.59 16.41 0.56
N PHE A 271 -3.87 15.69 1.43
CA PHE A 271 -2.91 16.21 2.42
C PHE A 271 -3.40 17.42 3.22
N LYS A 272 -4.68 17.44 3.60
CA LYS A 272 -5.23 18.47 4.51
C LYS A 272 -4.91 18.10 5.97
N TYR A 273 -5.45 18.85 6.92
CA TYR A 273 -5.16 18.67 8.36
C TYR A 273 -3.68 18.80 8.79
N GLN A 274 -2.74 19.23 7.91
CA GLN A 274 -1.38 19.64 8.27
C GLN A 274 -1.31 20.71 9.38
N TYR A 275 -2.42 21.42 9.61
CA TYR A 275 -2.69 22.14 10.85
C TYR A 275 -4.15 21.85 11.26
N ALA A 276 -4.39 20.69 11.85
CA ALA A 276 -5.72 20.13 12.08
C ALA A 276 -6.70 21.07 12.82
N HIS A 277 -6.19 21.87 13.77
CA HIS A 277 -6.96 22.88 14.50
C HIS A 277 -7.70 23.88 13.60
N SER A 278 -7.21 24.16 12.38
CA SER A 278 -7.90 25.04 11.42
C SER A 278 -9.26 24.48 10.95
N TRP A 279 -9.31 23.18 10.68
CA TRP A 279 -10.53 22.47 10.28
C TRP A 279 -11.45 22.23 11.47
N PHE A 280 -10.89 21.73 12.58
CA PHE A 280 -11.67 21.45 13.79
C PHE A 280 -12.37 22.70 14.32
N ARG A 281 -11.69 23.85 14.41
CA ARG A 281 -12.30 25.13 14.82
C ARG A 281 -13.51 25.54 13.97
N GLN A 282 -13.54 25.18 12.69
CA GLN A 282 -14.66 25.51 11.80
C GLN A 282 -15.80 24.50 11.90
N MET A 283 -15.49 23.22 12.11
CA MET A 283 -16.49 22.20 12.42
C MET A 283 -17.13 22.44 13.80
N ASP A 284 -16.37 22.83 14.83
CA ASP A 284 -16.89 23.15 16.17
C ASP A 284 -17.98 24.24 16.07
N LYS A 285 -17.68 25.33 15.34
CA LYS A 285 -18.59 26.44 15.08
C LYS A 285 -19.86 26.00 14.35
N LEU A 286 -19.71 25.24 13.27
CA LEU A 286 -20.86 24.80 12.47
C LEU A 286 -21.75 23.84 13.25
N ILE A 287 -21.18 22.88 13.98
CA ILE A 287 -21.95 22.03 14.90
C ILE A 287 -22.68 22.90 15.93
N HIS A 288 -22.04 23.91 16.52
CA HIS A 288 -22.69 24.78 17.48
C HIS A 288 -23.86 25.60 16.87
N TYR A 289 -23.61 26.36 15.81
CA TYR A 289 -24.60 27.30 15.26
C TYR A 289 -25.70 26.62 14.43
N VAL A 290 -25.39 25.56 13.67
CA VAL A 290 -26.42 24.83 12.91
C VAL A 290 -27.39 24.11 13.84
N ASN A 291 -26.92 23.59 14.98
CA ASN A 291 -27.80 22.96 15.97
C ASN A 291 -28.58 23.98 16.81
N MET A 292 -28.05 25.22 16.98
CA MET A 292 -28.76 26.33 17.61
C MET A 292 -29.90 26.87 16.73
N ASP A 293 -29.66 27.00 15.42
CA ASP A 293 -30.69 27.28 14.40
C ASP A 293 -31.72 26.13 14.32
N GLY A 294 -31.21 24.89 14.28
CA GLY A 294 -31.99 23.68 14.45
C GLY A 294 -32.79 23.22 13.23
N ARG A 295 -32.72 23.88 12.05
CA ARG A 295 -33.39 23.38 10.82
C ARG A 295 -32.86 22.02 10.36
N VAL A 296 -31.58 21.73 10.62
CA VAL A 296 -30.98 20.39 10.51
C VAL A 296 -30.22 20.06 11.80
N ASN A 297 -29.61 18.88 11.87
CA ASN A 297 -28.77 18.45 12.97
C ASN A 297 -27.37 18.11 12.43
N ALA A 298 -26.30 18.66 13.02
CA ALA A 298 -24.91 18.41 12.62
C ALA A 298 -24.13 17.77 13.76
N LEU A 299 -23.29 16.76 13.48
CA LEU A 299 -22.53 16.03 14.49
C LEU A 299 -21.16 15.57 13.97
N TYR A 300 -20.18 15.45 14.88
CA TYR A 300 -18.96 14.69 14.60
C TYR A 300 -19.29 13.20 14.44
N SER A 301 -18.79 12.59 13.38
CA SER A 301 -19.06 11.19 13.05
C SER A 301 -17.81 10.51 12.49
N THR A 302 -17.88 9.19 12.42
CA THR A 302 -17.08 8.34 11.54
C THR A 302 -18.02 7.63 10.53
N PRO A 303 -17.48 6.96 9.50
CA PRO A 303 -18.26 6.12 8.60
C PRO A 303 -18.91 4.92 9.29
N SER A 304 -18.31 4.38 10.36
CA SER A 304 -18.95 3.35 11.20
C SER A 304 -20.24 3.88 11.83
N ILE A 305 -20.18 5.06 12.48
CA ILE A 305 -21.36 5.69 13.10
C ILE A 305 -22.44 6.03 12.06
N TYR A 306 -22.05 6.39 10.82
CA TYR A 306 -22.99 6.61 9.72
C TYR A 306 -23.65 5.30 9.25
N THR A 307 -22.86 4.24 9.07
CA THR A 307 -23.34 2.90 8.69
C THR A 307 -24.30 2.34 9.74
N ASP A 308 -23.94 2.39 11.02
CA ASP A 308 -24.77 1.90 12.11
C ASP A 308 -26.10 2.68 12.21
N ALA A 309 -26.06 4.00 11.97
CA ALA A 309 -27.27 4.82 11.89
C ALA A 309 -28.17 4.47 10.69
N LYS A 310 -27.57 4.15 9.53
CA LYS A 310 -28.31 3.69 8.33
C LYS A 310 -28.94 2.32 8.57
N HIS A 311 -28.19 1.38 9.12
CA HIS A 311 -28.67 0.02 9.42
C HIS A 311 -29.77 -0.01 10.50
N ALA A 312 -29.83 1.00 11.37
CA ALA A 312 -30.92 1.17 12.33
C ALA A 312 -32.25 1.67 11.70
N THR A 313 -32.28 2.03 10.41
CA THR A 313 -33.51 2.48 9.73
C THR A 313 -34.25 1.31 9.06
N ASN A 314 -35.57 1.27 9.18
CA ASN A 314 -36.43 0.28 8.52
C ASN A 314 -36.69 0.68 7.05
N GLU A 315 -35.62 0.70 6.26
CA GLU A 315 -35.59 1.19 4.88
C GLU A 315 -35.08 0.11 3.92
N HIS A 316 -35.60 0.11 2.69
CA HIS A 316 -35.24 -0.85 1.66
C HIS A 316 -34.19 -0.27 0.71
N TRP A 317 -33.15 -1.06 0.42
CA TRP A 317 -31.97 -0.64 -0.35
C TRP A 317 -31.93 -1.28 -1.76
N PRO A 318 -31.41 -0.60 -2.79
CA PRO A 318 -31.19 -1.16 -4.14
C PRO A 318 -30.01 -2.15 -4.25
N VAL A 319 -29.94 -2.84 -5.40
CA VAL A 319 -28.90 -3.80 -5.85
C VAL A 319 -28.76 -3.69 -7.41
N LYS A 320 -27.56 -3.83 -8.04
CA LYS A 320 -27.30 -3.80 -9.52
C LYS A 320 -26.02 -4.53 -10.01
N THR A 321 -26.17 -5.55 -10.87
CA THR A 321 -25.21 -6.11 -11.87
C THR A 321 -23.71 -5.69 -11.87
N GLU A 322 -22.81 -6.68 -11.72
CA GLU A 322 -21.34 -6.67 -11.96
C GLU A 322 -20.46 -5.61 -11.23
N ASP A 323 -19.64 -4.81 -11.92
CA ASP A 323 -18.63 -3.89 -11.36
C ASP A 323 -18.90 -2.40 -11.71
N PHE A 324 -17.88 -1.53 -11.60
CA PHE A 324 -17.91 -0.10 -11.95
C PHE A 324 -16.88 0.30 -13.01
N PHE A 325 -16.41 -0.63 -13.84
CA PHE A 325 -15.52 -0.31 -14.94
C PHE A 325 -16.26 -0.22 -16.29
N PRO A 326 -15.78 0.61 -17.23
CA PRO A 326 -14.73 1.62 -17.07
C PRO A 326 -15.24 2.88 -16.37
N TYR A 327 -14.36 3.59 -15.66
CA TYR A 327 -14.65 4.91 -15.09
C TYR A 327 -14.52 6.01 -16.14
N ALA A 328 -15.47 6.96 -16.12
CA ALA A 328 -15.36 8.23 -16.82
C ALA A 328 -15.91 9.38 -15.95
N ASP A 329 -15.17 10.48 -15.85
CA ASP A 329 -15.55 11.65 -15.05
C ASP A 329 -16.32 12.70 -15.87
N HIS A 330 -16.11 12.73 -17.19
CA HIS A 330 -16.82 13.58 -18.15
C HIS A 330 -16.88 12.96 -19.56
N ALA A 331 -17.61 13.59 -20.48
CA ALA A 331 -17.75 13.11 -21.86
C ALA A 331 -16.38 13.03 -22.58
N ASN A 332 -16.05 11.84 -23.10
CA ASN A 332 -14.75 11.45 -23.67
C ASN A 332 -13.60 11.29 -22.66
N GLY A 333 -13.79 11.63 -21.39
CA GLY A 333 -12.83 11.39 -20.30
C GLY A 333 -12.91 9.97 -19.76
N TYR A 334 -12.58 8.95 -20.56
CA TYR A 334 -12.53 7.55 -20.10
C TYR A 334 -11.15 7.17 -19.55
N TRP A 335 -11.10 6.69 -18.31
CA TRP A 335 -9.86 6.42 -17.58
C TRP A 335 -9.37 5.00 -17.85
N THR A 336 -9.30 4.57 -19.12
CA THR A 336 -8.87 3.21 -19.50
C THR A 336 -7.38 3.10 -19.85
N GLY A 337 -6.69 4.23 -20.01
CA GLY A 337 -5.25 4.25 -20.34
C GLY A 337 -4.34 3.66 -19.25
N TYR A 338 -4.69 3.86 -17.97
CA TYR A 338 -3.88 3.36 -16.85
C TYR A 338 -3.89 1.83 -16.73
N TYR A 339 -4.81 1.14 -17.41
CA TYR A 339 -4.78 -0.32 -17.56
C TYR A 339 -3.49 -0.81 -18.24
N THR A 340 -2.85 0.04 -19.06
CA THR A 340 -1.60 -0.27 -19.79
C THR A 340 -0.41 0.58 -19.35
N SER A 341 -0.61 1.78 -18.78
CA SER A 341 0.48 2.69 -18.36
C SER A 341 1.57 2.00 -17.54
N ARG A 342 2.84 2.34 -17.80
CA ARG A 342 4.02 1.70 -17.18
C ARG A 342 4.00 0.16 -17.19
N PRO A 343 3.87 -0.50 -18.36
CA PRO A 343 3.70 -1.95 -18.42
C PRO A 343 4.89 -2.72 -17.83
N ALA A 344 6.10 -2.15 -17.88
CA ALA A 344 7.29 -2.70 -17.22
C ALA A 344 7.17 -2.72 -15.68
N LEU A 345 6.59 -1.68 -15.06
CA LEU A 345 6.38 -1.63 -13.61
C LEU A 345 5.28 -2.62 -13.18
N LYS A 346 4.15 -2.65 -13.91
CA LYS A 346 3.09 -3.67 -13.75
C LYS A 346 3.65 -5.10 -13.80
N ARG A 347 4.48 -5.40 -14.81
CA ARG A 347 5.14 -6.71 -14.93
C ARG A 347 6.10 -6.98 -13.77
N TYR A 348 6.85 -5.98 -13.32
CA TYR A 348 7.78 -6.12 -12.20
C TYR A 348 7.04 -6.42 -10.89
N VAL A 349 5.95 -5.71 -10.58
CA VAL A 349 5.08 -5.98 -9.42
C VAL A 349 4.53 -7.42 -9.47
N ARG A 350 3.98 -7.88 -10.61
CA ARG A 350 3.47 -9.26 -10.77
C ARG A 350 4.57 -10.32 -10.60
N MET A 351 5.79 -10.05 -11.07
CA MET A 351 6.95 -10.94 -10.87
C MET A 351 7.39 -10.98 -9.40
N MET A 352 7.50 -9.82 -8.75
CA MET A 352 7.90 -9.71 -7.34
C MET A 352 6.86 -10.31 -6.39
N SER A 353 5.57 -10.19 -6.70
CA SER A 353 4.49 -10.87 -5.98
C SER A 353 4.61 -12.40 -6.03
N GLY A 354 4.82 -12.97 -7.22
CA GLY A 354 5.06 -14.41 -7.37
C GLY A 354 6.32 -14.88 -6.64
N TYR A 355 7.37 -14.06 -6.64
CA TYR A 355 8.60 -14.30 -5.89
C TYR A 355 8.38 -14.24 -4.38
N TYR A 356 7.65 -13.25 -3.88
CA TYR A 356 7.31 -13.05 -2.46
C TYR A 356 6.43 -14.18 -1.90
N LEU A 357 5.54 -14.76 -2.71
CA LEU A 357 4.81 -15.98 -2.34
C LEU A 357 5.74 -17.18 -2.15
N ALA A 358 6.66 -17.44 -3.10
CA ALA A 358 7.64 -18.51 -2.98
C ALA A 358 8.63 -18.29 -1.82
N ALA A 359 9.09 -17.04 -1.63
CA ALA A 359 10.00 -16.66 -0.56
C ALA A 359 9.39 -16.88 0.83
N ARG A 360 8.09 -16.62 1.02
CA ARG A 360 7.38 -16.90 2.29
C ARG A 360 7.22 -18.39 2.57
N GLN A 361 7.00 -19.22 1.55
CA GLN A 361 6.98 -20.68 1.71
C GLN A 361 8.35 -21.20 2.18
N LEU A 362 9.43 -20.70 1.56
CA LEU A 362 10.80 -21.05 1.93
C LEU A 362 11.19 -20.51 3.32
N GLU A 363 10.77 -19.28 3.68
CA GLU A 363 10.90 -18.71 5.03
C GLU A 363 10.23 -19.59 6.09
N PHE A 364 9.04 -20.11 5.79
CA PHE A 364 8.32 -21.02 6.68
C PHE A 364 9.06 -22.34 6.88
N TYR A 365 9.52 -22.98 5.80
CA TYR A 365 10.26 -24.26 5.88
C TYR A 365 11.62 -24.14 6.57
N ASN A 366 12.35 -23.03 6.35
CA ASN A 366 13.66 -22.78 6.96
C ASN A 366 13.57 -22.27 8.41
N GLY A 367 12.39 -21.78 8.81
CA GLY A 367 12.17 -21.09 10.09
C GLY A 367 12.46 -19.59 9.98
N ARG A 368 11.42 -18.77 10.20
CA ARG A 368 11.50 -17.31 10.12
C ARG A 368 12.45 -16.74 11.18
N SER A 369 13.40 -15.90 10.75
CA SER A 369 14.32 -15.18 11.65
C SER A 369 13.88 -13.74 11.88
N ASN A 370 13.89 -13.30 13.14
CA ASN A 370 13.61 -11.92 13.53
C ASN A 370 14.81 -10.97 13.31
N SER A 371 16.00 -11.49 12.99
CA SER A 371 17.26 -10.71 12.90
C SER A 371 18.14 -11.08 11.69
N GLY A 372 17.63 -11.90 10.78
CA GLY A 372 18.30 -12.29 9.53
C GLY A 372 17.61 -11.66 8.32
N PRO A 373 18.07 -11.96 7.08
CA PRO A 373 17.29 -11.67 5.89
C PRO A 373 15.92 -12.36 6.01
N ASN A 374 14.86 -11.61 5.73
CA ASN A 374 13.47 -12.05 5.82
C ASN A 374 12.65 -11.40 4.70
N THR A 375 11.38 -11.76 4.58
CA THR A 375 10.50 -11.27 3.51
C THR A 375 9.90 -9.87 3.74
N ASP A 376 10.16 -9.20 4.88
CA ASP A 376 9.42 -8.00 5.29
C ASP A 376 9.76 -6.75 4.46
N SER A 377 11.01 -6.63 4.00
CA SER A 377 11.43 -5.51 3.11
C SER A 377 10.73 -5.58 1.74
N LEU A 378 10.50 -6.80 1.23
CA LEU A 378 9.71 -7.03 0.03
C LEU A 378 8.20 -6.82 0.29
N ALA A 379 7.73 -7.06 1.51
CA ALA A 379 6.35 -6.81 1.93
C ALA A 379 5.98 -5.32 1.94
N ASP A 380 6.74 -4.43 2.60
CA ASP A 380 6.50 -2.96 2.55
C ASP A 380 6.58 -2.45 1.09
N SER A 381 7.55 -2.95 0.33
CA SER A 381 7.76 -2.56 -1.07
C SER A 381 6.63 -2.97 -2.01
N LEU A 382 6.11 -4.20 -1.89
CA LEU A 382 4.96 -4.68 -2.66
C LEU A 382 3.65 -4.02 -2.20
N ALA A 383 3.48 -3.83 -0.90
CA ALA A 383 2.28 -3.22 -0.33
C ALA A 383 2.13 -1.75 -0.74
N ILE A 384 3.23 -0.99 -0.72
CA ILE A 384 3.30 0.38 -1.29
C ILE A 384 2.99 0.33 -2.80
N ALA A 385 3.53 -0.63 -3.53
CA ALA A 385 3.32 -0.73 -4.97
C ALA A 385 1.87 -1.05 -5.39
N GLN A 386 0.95 -1.37 -4.46
CA GLN A 386 -0.49 -1.52 -4.77
C GLN A 386 -1.26 -0.18 -4.75
N HIS A 387 -0.66 0.92 -4.26
CA HIS A 387 -1.29 2.26 -4.21
C HIS A 387 -1.83 2.66 -5.59
N HIS A 388 -2.91 3.43 -5.62
CA HIS A 388 -3.63 3.74 -6.87
C HIS A 388 -2.92 4.70 -7.84
N ASP A 389 -1.71 5.18 -7.50
CA ASP A 389 -0.76 5.78 -8.46
C ASP A 389 0.47 4.93 -8.78
N ALA A 390 0.66 3.79 -8.10
CA ALA A 390 1.85 2.96 -8.21
C ALA A 390 1.74 1.92 -9.35
N VAL A 391 0.98 0.84 -9.13
CA VAL A 391 0.78 -0.19 -10.17
C VAL A 391 -0.03 0.33 -11.36
N THR A 392 -0.87 1.34 -11.16
CA THR A 392 -1.61 2.07 -12.22
C THR A 392 -0.70 2.83 -13.16
N GLY A 393 0.41 3.38 -12.67
CA GLY A 393 1.38 4.15 -13.44
C GLY A 393 0.95 5.60 -13.73
N THR A 394 0.17 6.23 -12.83
CA THR A 394 -0.28 7.63 -12.90
C THR A 394 0.59 8.60 -12.08
N GLU A 395 1.59 8.10 -11.36
CA GLU A 395 2.61 8.87 -10.64
C GLU A 395 3.62 9.60 -11.56
N LYS A 396 4.37 10.57 -11.01
CA LYS A 396 5.49 11.20 -11.73
C LYS A 396 6.67 10.24 -11.87
N GLN A 397 7.44 10.35 -12.97
CA GLN A 397 8.52 9.43 -13.31
C GLN A 397 9.55 9.19 -12.18
N HIS A 398 9.86 10.20 -11.35
CA HIS A 398 10.80 10.01 -10.23
C HIS A 398 10.21 9.17 -9.08
N VAL A 399 8.89 9.12 -8.94
CA VAL A 399 8.16 8.25 -8.01
C VAL A 399 8.10 6.83 -8.56
N ALA A 400 7.85 6.66 -9.86
CA ALA A 400 7.96 5.37 -10.56
C ALA A 400 9.34 4.72 -10.36
N ASN A 401 10.40 5.54 -10.43
CA ASN A 401 11.78 5.12 -10.17
C ASN A 401 12.00 4.73 -8.69
N ASP A 402 11.33 5.41 -7.74
CA ASP A 402 11.39 5.09 -6.31
C ASP A 402 10.67 3.78 -5.99
N TYR A 403 9.52 3.49 -6.59
CA TYR A 403 8.85 2.19 -6.50
C TYR A 403 9.73 1.05 -7.04
N ALA A 404 10.31 1.22 -8.23
CA ALA A 404 11.23 0.23 -8.80
C ALA A 404 12.47 0.01 -7.91
N LYS A 405 12.99 1.07 -7.29
CA LYS A 405 14.09 1.01 -6.31
C LYS A 405 13.69 0.25 -5.04
N ARG A 406 12.51 0.52 -4.45
CA ARG A 406 12.00 -0.21 -3.28
C ARG A 406 11.85 -1.71 -3.57
N LEU A 407 11.18 -2.06 -4.67
CA LEU A 407 11.03 -3.45 -5.12
C LEU A 407 12.39 -4.16 -5.30
N SER A 408 13.40 -3.47 -5.87
CA SER A 408 14.77 -4.01 -6.02
C SER A 408 15.47 -4.27 -4.68
N ILE A 409 15.35 -3.35 -3.72
CA ILE A 409 15.90 -3.51 -2.37
C ILE A 409 15.20 -4.68 -1.65
N GLY A 410 13.86 -4.73 -1.71
CA GLY A 410 13.06 -5.81 -1.13
C GLY A 410 13.41 -7.19 -1.72
N TYR A 411 13.56 -7.26 -3.04
CA TYR A 411 14.05 -8.47 -3.72
C TYR A 411 15.42 -8.90 -3.20
N THR A 412 16.38 -7.97 -3.10
CA THR A 412 17.76 -8.28 -2.69
C THR A 412 17.85 -8.85 -1.27
N GLU A 413 16.97 -8.42 -0.34
CA GLU A 413 16.91 -9.01 1.00
C GLU A 413 16.20 -10.38 1.01
N ALA A 414 15.10 -10.52 0.25
CA ALA A 414 14.40 -11.79 0.11
C ALA A 414 15.24 -12.85 -0.63
N GLU A 415 16.12 -12.46 -1.55
CA GLU A 415 17.00 -13.35 -2.30
C GLU A 415 18.01 -14.08 -1.39
N LYS A 416 18.55 -13.38 -0.39
CA LYS A 416 19.46 -13.97 0.63
C LYS A 416 18.75 -15.06 1.44
N LEU A 417 17.49 -14.81 1.80
CA LEU A 417 16.63 -15.78 2.49
C LEU A 417 16.31 -16.98 1.59
N VAL A 418 15.91 -16.75 0.34
CA VAL A 418 15.59 -17.81 -0.63
C VAL A 418 16.82 -18.69 -0.89
N ALA A 419 17.97 -18.09 -1.18
CA ALA A 419 19.20 -18.84 -1.45
C ALA A 419 19.67 -19.68 -0.25
N SER A 420 19.58 -19.15 0.97
CA SER A 420 19.94 -19.89 2.20
C SER A 420 18.93 -20.98 2.56
N SER A 421 17.62 -20.73 2.37
CA SER A 421 16.56 -21.72 2.57
C SER A 421 16.67 -22.88 1.58
N LEU A 422 16.90 -22.59 0.29
CA LEU A 422 17.13 -23.60 -0.74
C LEU A 422 18.39 -24.42 -0.46
N ALA A 423 19.49 -23.80 -0.02
CA ALA A 423 20.70 -24.50 0.38
C ALA A 423 20.45 -25.47 1.56
N CYS A 424 19.74 -25.01 2.60
CA CYS A 424 19.40 -25.88 3.75
C CYS A 424 18.45 -27.03 3.36
N LEU A 425 17.47 -26.79 2.49
CA LEU A 425 16.54 -27.83 2.04
C LEU A 425 17.22 -28.88 1.13
N VAL A 426 18.25 -28.49 0.37
CA VAL A 426 19.10 -29.44 -0.38
C VAL A 426 20.06 -30.21 0.55
N GLU A 427 20.58 -29.59 1.61
CA GLU A 427 21.49 -30.25 2.58
C GLU A 427 20.76 -31.20 3.54
N SER A 428 19.58 -30.82 4.04
CA SER A 428 18.86 -31.57 5.09
C SER A 428 18.31 -32.93 4.64
N ALA A 429 18.28 -33.20 3.34
CA ALA A 429 18.09 -34.55 2.79
C ALA A 429 19.24 -35.53 3.16
N SER A 430 20.38 -35.04 3.67
CA SER A 430 21.54 -35.85 4.08
C SER A 430 21.75 -35.95 5.60
N HIS A 431 21.31 -34.95 6.38
CA HIS A 431 21.48 -34.93 7.84
C HIS A 431 20.34 -34.20 8.57
N THR A 432 20.04 -34.65 9.78
CA THR A 432 18.92 -34.17 10.61
C THR A 432 19.18 -32.80 11.23
N GLY A 433 18.76 -31.73 10.54
CA GLY A 433 18.56 -30.40 11.12
C GLY A 433 19.35 -29.28 10.45
N CYS A 434 18.72 -28.10 10.35
CA CYS A 434 19.28 -26.91 9.71
C CYS A 434 20.32 -26.18 10.59
N GLN A 435 21.42 -26.85 10.96
CA GLN A 435 22.58 -26.17 11.51
C GLN A 435 23.38 -25.50 10.38
N ARG A 436 23.90 -24.29 10.63
CA ARG A 436 24.60 -23.42 9.66
C ARG A 436 25.38 -24.20 8.60
N SER A 437 24.89 -24.15 7.36
CA SER A 437 25.46 -24.81 6.18
C SER A 437 26.98 -24.73 6.16
N THR A 438 27.60 -25.90 5.96
CA THR A 438 29.06 -26.04 5.78
C THR A 438 29.45 -26.38 4.35
N THR A 439 28.50 -26.48 3.41
CA THR A 439 28.83 -26.84 2.02
C THR A 439 29.53 -25.67 1.31
N LYS A 440 30.76 -25.94 0.86
CA LYS A 440 31.53 -25.01 0.03
C LYS A 440 31.16 -25.23 -1.43
N PHE A 441 30.02 -24.68 -1.87
CA PHE A 441 29.76 -24.50 -3.30
C PHE A 441 30.92 -23.69 -3.90
N GLN A 442 31.78 -24.34 -4.68
CA GLN A 442 32.99 -23.71 -5.23
C GLN A 442 32.61 -22.74 -6.36
N GLN A 443 32.56 -21.46 -6.01
CA GLN A 443 32.33 -20.38 -6.96
C GLN A 443 33.55 -20.16 -7.86
N ALA A 444 33.33 -20.03 -9.17
CA ALA A 444 34.33 -19.42 -10.05
C ALA A 444 34.45 -17.92 -9.66
N LYS A 445 35.66 -17.45 -9.34
CA LYS A 445 35.88 -16.09 -8.83
C LYS A 445 35.65 -15.01 -9.90
N THR A 446 34.44 -14.45 -9.97
CA THR A 446 34.18 -13.22 -10.74
C THR A 446 34.59 -11.99 -9.92
N HIS A 447 35.76 -11.43 -10.23
CA HIS A 447 36.51 -10.53 -9.33
C HIS A 447 36.08 -9.05 -9.44
N TYR A 448 34.80 -8.73 -9.18
CA TYR A 448 34.21 -7.41 -9.48
C TYR A 448 33.60 -6.66 -8.29
N LEU A 449 33.57 -5.33 -8.44
CA LEU A 449 33.58 -4.33 -7.36
C LEU A 449 32.22 -4.14 -6.64
N PHE A 450 31.83 -5.07 -5.78
CA PHE A 450 30.86 -4.85 -4.69
C PHE A 450 31.51 -4.98 -3.30
N SER A 451 32.68 -4.35 -3.17
CA SER A 451 33.48 -4.30 -1.94
C SER A 451 32.96 -3.23 -0.97
N LEU A 452 31.77 -3.46 -0.41
CA LEU A 452 31.31 -3.01 0.92
C LEU A 452 29.98 -3.73 1.20
N ILE A 453 29.87 -4.38 2.38
CA ILE A 453 28.69 -5.16 2.82
C ILE A 453 28.36 -6.44 1.99
N SER A 454 29.30 -6.94 1.16
CA SER A 454 29.24 -8.35 0.71
C SER A 454 29.63 -9.29 1.86
N LEU A 455 28.67 -9.62 2.74
CA LEU A 455 28.82 -10.73 3.68
C LEU A 455 28.95 -12.06 2.91
N GLN A 456 29.93 -12.87 3.31
CA GLN A 456 30.45 -14.00 2.53
C GLN A 456 29.54 -15.24 2.56
N PHE A 457 28.37 -15.15 1.91
CA PHE A 457 27.49 -16.28 1.68
C PHE A 457 27.95 -17.10 0.47
N ASN A 458 28.55 -18.26 0.71
CA ASN A 458 28.67 -19.30 -0.32
C ASN A 458 27.27 -19.92 -0.49
N GLY A 459 26.66 -19.80 -1.67
CA GLY A 459 25.27 -20.25 -1.86
C GLY A 459 24.78 -20.14 -3.30
N LEU A 460 23.51 -20.50 -3.50
CA LEU A 460 22.81 -20.47 -4.79
C LEU A 460 22.81 -19.04 -5.38
N LEU A 461 22.98 -18.93 -6.70
CA LEU A 461 22.72 -17.69 -7.44
C LEU A 461 21.40 -17.81 -8.20
N LEU A 462 20.60 -16.75 -8.19
CA LEU A 462 19.38 -16.62 -9.00
C LEU A 462 19.63 -15.70 -10.20
N CYS A 463 18.81 -15.84 -11.23
CA CYS A 463 18.92 -15.07 -12.47
C CYS A 463 17.60 -14.36 -12.81
N PRO A 464 17.33 -13.18 -12.23
CA PRO A 464 16.08 -12.45 -12.47
C PRO A 464 15.97 -11.81 -13.88
N LEU A 465 17.05 -11.83 -14.67
CA LEU A 465 17.16 -11.16 -15.98
C LEU A 465 17.16 -12.13 -17.20
N LEU A 466 16.58 -13.33 -17.04
CA LEU A 466 16.41 -14.29 -18.14
C LEU A 466 15.56 -13.74 -19.30
N ASN A 467 14.70 -12.76 -19.07
CA ASN A 467 13.92 -12.08 -20.12
C ASN A 467 14.78 -11.28 -21.13
N ILE A 468 16.02 -10.94 -20.76
CA ILE A 468 17.04 -10.35 -21.64
C ILE A 468 18.22 -11.32 -21.83
N SER A 469 17.98 -12.62 -21.69
CA SER A 469 18.98 -13.69 -21.81
C SER A 469 20.25 -13.45 -20.99
N TYR A 470 20.12 -12.99 -19.73
CA TYR A 470 21.26 -12.72 -18.84
C TYR A 470 21.22 -13.56 -17.56
N CYS A 471 22.18 -14.47 -17.42
CA CYS A 471 22.39 -15.31 -16.25
C CYS A 471 23.87 -15.67 -16.04
N PRO A 472 24.65 -14.84 -15.30
CA PRO A 472 26.08 -15.07 -15.07
C PRO A 472 26.45 -16.38 -14.36
N ALA A 473 25.49 -17.12 -13.80
CA ALA A 473 25.72 -18.45 -13.23
C ALA A 473 25.79 -19.56 -14.28
N SER A 474 25.05 -19.43 -15.40
CA SER A 474 25.03 -20.41 -16.49
C SER A 474 25.92 -20.03 -17.67
N GLU A 475 26.31 -18.76 -17.76
CA GLU A 475 27.32 -18.24 -18.68
C GLU A 475 28.75 -18.54 -18.20
N VAL A 476 29.08 -19.83 -18.07
CA VAL A 476 30.39 -20.31 -17.62
C VAL A 476 30.91 -21.45 -18.51
N ASP A 477 32.23 -21.50 -18.72
CA ASP A 477 32.93 -22.58 -19.44
C ASP A 477 32.80 -23.92 -18.69
N LEU A 478 32.16 -24.90 -19.34
CA LEU A 478 31.98 -26.27 -18.82
C LEU A 478 33.02 -27.26 -19.39
N SER A 479 33.81 -26.86 -20.40
CA SER A 479 34.74 -27.74 -21.15
C SER A 479 35.79 -28.44 -20.28
N GLN A 480 36.13 -27.85 -19.13
CA GLN A 480 37.06 -28.42 -18.15
C GLN A 480 36.48 -29.58 -17.33
N GLY A 481 35.27 -30.05 -17.62
CA GLY A 481 34.58 -31.08 -16.83
C GLY A 481 33.93 -30.53 -15.56
N ARG A 482 33.57 -29.24 -15.58
CA ARG A 482 32.76 -28.61 -14.55
C ARG A 482 31.30 -28.93 -14.83
N ASN A 483 30.51 -29.13 -13.77
CA ASN A 483 29.06 -29.28 -13.89
C ASN A 483 28.40 -28.00 -13.38
N LEU A 484 27.49 -27.41 -14.16
CA LEU A 484 26.49 -26.52 -13.57
C LEU A 484 25.47 -27.35 -12.77
N ILE A 485 24.97 -26.81 -11.67
CA ILE A 485 23.88 -27.39 -10.88
C ILE A 485 22.70 -26.41 -10.94
N VAL A 486 21.57 -26.86 -11.48
CA VAL A 486 20.31 -26.11 -11.44
C VAL A 486 19.37 -26.77 -10.44
N VAL A 487 18.75 -25.96 -9.58
CA VAL A 487 17.73 -26.37 -8.61
C VAL A 487 16.41 -25.70 -8.98
N VAL A 488 15.32 -26.47 -8.96
CA VAL A 488 13.99 -26.01 -9.34
C VAL A 488 13.06 -26.11 -8.12
N TYR A 489 12.29 -25.05 -7.86
CA TYR A 489 11.32 -25.01 -6.77
C TYR A 489 9.92 -24.70 -7.31
N ASN A 490 8.96 -25.58 -7.04
CA ASN A 490 7.56 -25.37 -7.39
C ASN A 490 6.79 -24.79 -6.20
N SER A 491 6.36 -23.54 -6.30
CA SER A 491 5.54 -22.86 -5.29
C SER A 491 4.05 -23.20 -5.36
N LEU A 492 3.63 -24.10 -6.25
CA LEU A 492 2.24 -24.53 -6.44
C LEU A 492 1.93 -25.84 -5.71
N GLY A 493 0.68 -25.94 -5.23
CA GLY A 493 0.15 -27.17 -4.60
C GLY A 493 -0.25 -28.28 -5.56
N TRP A 494 0.11 -28.17 -6.84
CA TRP A 494 -0.09 -29.17 -7.88
C TRP A 494 1.25 -29.42 -8.61
N ALA A 495 1.47 -30.66 -9.08
CA ALA A 495 2.67 -30.99 -9.84
C ALA A 495 2.64 -30.27 -11.20
N ARG A 496 3.82 -29.88 -11.70
CA ARG A 496 3.98 -29.05 -12.89
C ARG A 496 5.16 -29.52 -13.73
N ASP A 497 4.88 -29.86 -14.98
CA ASP A 497 5.86 -29.90 -16.05
C ASP A 497 6.05 -28.50 -16.64
N ASP A 498 7.29 -28.12 -16.94
CA ASP A 498 7.61 -26.87 -17.65
C ASP A 498 8.94 -26.95 -18.41
N VAL A 499 9.17 -25.99 -19.32
CA VAL A 499 10.43 -25.84 -20.04
C VAL A 499 11.24 -24.70 -19.44
N ILE A 500 12.36 -25.05 -18.80
CA ILE A 500 13.28 -24.09 -18.19
C ILE A 500 14.29 -23.64 -19.24
N GLN A 501 14.43 -22.32 -19.44
CA GLN A 501 15.28 -21.74 -20.47
C GLN A 501 16.31 -20.79 -19.86
N PHE A 502 17.60 -20.98 -20.17
CA PHE A 502 18.68 -20.08 -19.75
C PHE A 502 19.88 -20.07 -20.71
N PRO A 503 20.67 -18.97 -20.77
CA PRO A 503 21.83 -18.88 -21.65
C PRO A 503 22.98 -19.79 -21.20
N VAL A 504 23.70 -20.37 -22.16
CA VAL A 504 24.96 -21.09 -21.94
C VAL A 504 26.00 -20.69 -22.99
N LEU A 505 27.29 -20.90 -22.68
CA LEU A 505 28.39 -20.61 -23.61
C LEU A 505 28.68 -21.78 -24.55
N ASP A 506 28.66 -23.00 -24.02
CA ASP A 506 28.87 -24.24 -24.76
C ASP A 506 27.61 -24.63 -25.57
N GLU A 507 27.79 -24.97 -26.85
CA GLU A 507 26.71 -25.53 -27.69
C GLU A 507 26.49 -27.04 -27.44
N ASN A 508 27.51 -27.74 -26.93
CA ASN A 508 27.56 -29.20 -26.90
C ASN A 508 27.32 -29.76 -25.48
N VAL A 509 26.15 -29.42 -24.92
CA VAL A 509 25.80 -29.65 -23.50
C VAL A 509 24.76 -30.75 -23.33
N THR A 510 25.08 -31.72 -22.48
CA THR A 510 24.17 -32.78 -22.02
C THR A 510 23.58 -32.42 -20.66
N VAL A 511 22.33 -32.79 -20.42
CA VAL A 511 21.61 -32.51 -19.16
C VAL A 511 21.21 -33.82 -18.51
N HIS A 512 21.64 -34.01 -17.26
CA HIS A 512 21.24 -35.16 -16.45
C HIS A 512 20.37 -34.75 -15.27
N ASP A 513 19.40 -35.58 -14.90
CA ASP A 513 18.67 -35.47 -13.63
C ASP A 513 19.51 -35.94 -12.42
N SER A 514 18.92 -35.86 -11.23
CA SER A 514 19.54 -36.32 -9.98
C SER A 514 19.85 -37.81 -9.90
N GLU A 515 19.16 -38.67 -10.65
CA GLU A 515 19.47 -40.09 -10.79
C GLU A 515 20.58 -40.33 -11.84
N LYS A 516 21.12 -39.23 -12.42
CA LYS A 516 22.13 -39.17 -13.48
C LYS A 516 21.62 -39.68 -14.83
N ARG A 517 20.31 -39.84 -15.01
CA ARG A 517 19.70 -40.14 -16.31
C ARG A 517 19.79 -38.90 -17.17
N GLU A 518 20.19 -39.06 -18.43
CA GLU A 518 20.11 -37.98 -19.41
C GLU A 518 18.64 -37.68 -19.71
N ILE A 519 18.26 -36.40 -19.72
CA ILE A 519 16.88 -35.94 -19.96
C ILE A 519 16.79 -35.12 -21.24
N LEU A 520 15.58 -34.99 -21.78
CA LEU A 520 15.35 -34.25 -23.02
C LEU A 520 15.65 -32.75 -22.84
N SER A 521 16.66 -32.29 -23.57
CA SER A 521 17.04 -30.88 -23.66
C SER A 521 17.24 -30.45 -25.12
N GLN A 522 16.92 -29.20 -25.42
CA GLN A 522 17.11 -28.59 -26.74
C GLN A 522 18.01 -27.35 -26.61
N ILE A 523 18.96 -27.21 -27.54
CA ILE A 523 19.79 -26.01 -27.67
C ILE A 523 19.18 -25.13 -28.77
N ILE A 524 18.97 -23.84 -28.50
CA ILE A 524 18.32 -22.89 -29.43
C ILE A 524 19.21 -21.63 -29.58
N PRO A 525 19.49 -21.13 -30.80
CA PRO A 525 20.29 -19.91 -30.99
C PRO A 525 19.57 -18.66 -30.45
N ILE A 526 20.35 -17.74 -29.87
CA ILE A 526 19.88 -16.42 -29.44
C ILE A 526 19.82 -15.50 -30.65
N ALA A 527 18.63 -15.01 -30.99
CA ALA A 527 18.45 -14.06 -32.09
C ALA A 527 19.02 -12.67 -31.75
N ASP A 528 19.64 -11.99 -32.73
CA ASP A 528 20.42 -10.75 -32.55
C ASP A 528 19.68 -9.62 -31.83
N ALA A 529 18.35 -9.54 -32.00
CA ALA A 529 17.50 -8.57 -31.30
C ALA A 529 17.62 -8.69 -29.76
N PHE A 530 17.74 -9.91 -29.23
CA PHE A 530 17.97 -10.14 -27.80
C PHE A 530 19.39 -9.76 -27.37
N THR A 531 20.40 -9.95 -28.22
CA THR A 531 21.78 -9.50 -27.96
C THR A 531 21.86 -7.98 -27.81
N GLY A 532 21.18 -7.23 -28.67
CA GLY A 532 21.05 -5.77 -28.53
C GLY A 532 20.36 -5.37 -27.23
N LEU A 533 19.18 -5.96 -26.95
CA LEU A 533 18.42 -5.70 -25.73
C LEU A 533 19.22 -6.02 -24.45
N ARG A 534 19.91 -7.18 -24.42
CA ARG A 534 20.80 -7.63 -23.34
C ARG A 534 21.85 -6.57 -23.02
N ASN A 535 22.61 -6.14 -24.01
CA ASN A 535 23.74 -5.23 -23.79
C ASN A 535 23.28 -3.85 -23.28
N SER A 536 22.18 -3.31 -23.82
CA SER A 536 21.60 -2.05 -23.31
C SER A 536 21.04 -2.17 -21.89
N HIS A 537 20.25 -3.20 -21.60
CA HIS A 537 19.54 -3.33 -20.33
C HIS A 537 20.45 -3.80 -19.19
N VAL A 538 21.42 -4.69 -19.43
CA VAL A 538 22.41 -5.08 -18.41
C VAL A 538 23.25 -3.87 -17.99
N ASN A 539 23.63 -3.00 -18.94
CA ASN A 539 24.32 -1.76 -18.61
C ASN A 539 23.41 -0.77 -17.84
N ALA A 540 22.15 -0.63 -18.24
CA ALA A 540 21.19 0.24 -17.56
C ALA A 540 20.84 -0.22 -16.12
N TYR A 541 20.80 -1.53 -15.87
CA TYR A 541 20.44 -2.09 -14.56
C TYR A 541 21.65 -2.32 -13.64
N LEU A 542 22.79 -2.73 -14.17
CA LEU A 542 23.97 -3.17 -13.40
C LEU A 542 25.22 -2.29 -13.61
N GLY A 543 25.12 -1.21 -14.40
CA GLY A 543 26.23 -0.27 -14.64
C GLY A 543 27.43 -0.87 -15.37
N ARG A 544 27.25 -1.99 -16.09
CA ARG A 544 28.32 -2.73 -16.78
C ARG A 544 27.85 -3.38 -18.08
N THR A 545 28.74 -3.45 -19.07
CA THR A 545 28.58 -4.30 -20.25
C THR A 545 28.80 -5.77 -19.88
N PRO A 546 28.05 -6.74 -20.46
CA PRO A 546 28.41 -8.15 -20.36
C PRO A 546 29.79 -8.42 -20.97
N ALA A 547 30.60 -9.27 -20.32
CA ALA A 547 31.96 -9.59 -20.80
C ALA A 547 31.96 -10.52 -22.02
N GLU A 548 31.04 -11.49 -22.03
CA GLU A 548 30.81 -12.40 -23.15
C GLU A 548 29.33 -12.37 -23.54
N THR A 549 29.04 -12.83 -24.76
CA THR A 549 27.66 -12.98 -25.26
C THR A 549 27.40 -14.46 -25.51
N PRO A 550 26.51 -15.12 -24.75
CA PRO A 550 26.10 -16.49 -25.03
C PRO A 550 25.42 -16.53 -26.41
N LYS A 551 25.72 -17.56 -27.19
CA LYS A 551 25.13 -17.74 -28.53
C LYS A 551 23.84 -18.56 -28.50
N VAL A 552 23.61 -19.32 -27.43
CA VAL A 552 22.52 -20.28 -27.33
C VAL A 552 21.83 -20.26 -25.96
N LEU A 553 20.57 -20.67 -25.96
CA LEU A 553 19.76 -20.97 -24.79
C LEU A 553 19.65 -22.49 -24.66
N ALA A 554 20.00 -23.02 -23.50
CA ALA A 554 19.64 -24.37 -23.10
C ALA A 554 18.16 -24.37 -22.65
N CYS A 555 17.36 -25.24 -23.26
CA CYS A 555 15.94 -25.43 -22.96
C CYS A 555 15.77 -26.85 -22.39
N ILE A 556 15.29 -26.96 -21.16
CA ILE A 556 15.32 -28.20 -20.37
C ILE A 556 13.90 -28.54 -19.94
N TYR A 557 13.44 -29.75 -20.24
CA TYR A 557 12.16 -30.25 -19.73
C TYR A 557 12.29 -30.65 -18.25
N SER A 558 11.45 -30.09 -17.39
CA SER A 558 11.51 -30.32 -15.94
C SER A 558 10.13 -30.63 -15.37
N PHE A 559 10.00 -31.80 -14.73
CA PHE A 559 8.86 -32.20 -13.91
C PHE A 559 9.11 -31.78 -12.46
N CYS A 560 8.23 -31.00 -11.84
CA CYS A 560 8.38 -30.59 -10.45
C CYS A 560 7.13 -30.95 -9.63
N SER A 561 7.36 -31.52 -8.44
CA SER A 561 6.30 -32.10 -7.60
C SER A 561 5.58 -31.05 -6.73
N THR A 562 4.50 -31.45 -6.05
CA THR A 562 3.61 -30.57 -5.26
C THR A 562 4.33 -29.95 -4.06
N PHE A 563 4.53 -28.62 -4.04
CA PHE A 563 5.29 -27.90 -3.00
C PHE A 563 6.68 -28.48 -2.68
N TRP A 564 7.26 -29.26 -3.60
CA TRP A 564 8.45 -30.08 -3.36
C TRP A 564 9.48 -29.88 -4.46
N PHE A 565 10.69 -30.34 -4.18
CA PHE A 565 11.85 -30.22 -5.07
C PHE A 565 11.83 -31.28 -6.17
N GLN A 566 12.48 -30.99 -7.29
CA GLN A 566 13.21 -32.00 -8.05
C GLN A 566 14.70 -31.64 -8.02
N HIS A 567 15.55 -32.64 -7.79
CA HIS A 567 16.97 -32.44 -7.52
C HIS A 567 17.80 -32.20 -8.80
N LEU A 568 18.77 -31.29 -8.66
CA LEU A 568 20.00 -31.13 -9.45
C LEU A 568 19.93 -31.58 -10.91
N PHE A 569 19.75 -30.62 -11.82
CA PHE A 569 20.22 -30.83 -13.20
C PHE A 569 21.73 -30.62 -13.27
N HIS A 570 22.46 -31.64 -13.74
CA HIS A 570 23.88 -31.56 -14.06
C HIS A 570 24.06 -31.30 -15.55
N LEU A 571 24.55 -30.10 -15.91
CA LEU A 571 24.94 -29.80 -17.28
C LEU A 571 26.43 -30.12 -17.49
N LYS A 572 26.75 -30.86 -18.56
CA LYS A 572 28.10 -31.28 -18.92
C LYS A 572 28.42 -31.03 -20.40
N CYS A 573 29.58 -30.45 -20.66
CA CYS A 573 30.16 -30.39 -22.00
C CYS A 573 30.70 -31.76 -22.42
N GLN A 574 30.32 -32.26 -23.60
CA GLN A 574 30.86 -33.54 -24.12
C GLN A 574 32.32 -33.41 -24.55
N LYS A 575 33.23 -34.12 -23.87
CA LYS A 575 34.62 -34.27 -24.33
C LYS A 575 34.75 -35.24 -25.52
N GLY A 576 34.46 -34.70 -26.69
CA GLY A 576 35.07 -35.10 -27.97
C GLY A 576 34.40 -36.23 -28.73
N ARG A 577 33.74 -35.87 -29.83
CA ARG A 577 33.82 -36.55 -31.14
C ARG A 577 33.16 -35.70 -32.24
N CYS A 578 33.97 -35.19 -33.17
CA CYS A 578 33.59 -34.84 -34.54
C CYS A 578 34.84 -34.48 -35.35
N SER A 579 35.75 -35.44 -35.50
CA SER A 579 36.73 -35.42 -36.59
C SER A 579 36.02 -35.91 -37.85
N PHE A 580 35.88 -35.05 -38.85
CA PHE A 580 35.55 -35.49 -40.22
C PHE A 580 36.84 -35.92 -40.91
N GLU A 581 36.88 -37.17 -41.33
CA GLU A 581 37.50 -37.61 -42.59
C GLU A 581 36.38 -37.80 -43.62
#